data_AF-A0A9E4JFW5-F1
#
_entry.id   AF-A0A9E4JFW5-F1
#
_cell.length_a   1.000
_cell.length_b   1.000
_cell.length_c   1.000
_cell.angle_alpha   90.00
_cell.angle_beta   90.00
_cell.angle_gamma   90.00
#
_symmetry.space_group_name_H-M   'P 1'
#
loop_
_entity.id
_entity.type
_entity.pdbx_description
1 polymer ?
#
loop_
_entity_poly.entity_id
_entity_poly.type
_entity_poly.pdbx_seq_one_letter_code
_entity_poly.pdbx_strand_id
1 'polypeptide(L)' 'MYHRTISEWLNLLIDVGFVLEKFVEPKANDEITSQYPQIKDAQVVAYFFQVRCRKPS' A
#
# COMPACT_ATOMS: atom_id res chain seq x y z
N MET A 1 -4.86 -19.09 3.80
CA MET A 1 -5.04 -17.63 3.92
C MET A 1 -3.67 -17.04 4.22
N TYR A 2 -3.12 -16.21 3.34
CA TYR A 2 -1.78 -15.63 3.53
C TYR A 2 -1.96 -14.19 3.98
N HIS A 3 -1.78 -13.94 5.27
CA HIS A 3 -1.91 -12.62 5.87
C HIS A 3 -0.64 -12.33 6.66
N ARG A 4 -0.02 -11.19 6.38
CA ARG A 4 1.08 -10.63 7.17
C ARG A 4 0.69 -9.21 7.54
N THR A 5 1.09 -8.80 8.73
CA THR A 5 1.05 -7.40 9.16
C THR A 5 1.92 -6.54 8.26
N ILE A 6 1.70 -5.22 8.28
CA ILE A 6 2.53 -4.27 7.54
C ILE A 6 3.99 -4.39 7.98
N SER A 7 4.25 -4.48 9.29
CA SER A 7 5.60 -4.63 9.83
C SER A 7 6.31 -5.88 9.31
N GLU A 8 5.63 -7.01 9.22
CA GLU A 8 6.21 -8.25 8.65
C GLU A 8 6.57 -8.10 7.18
N TRP A 9 5.77 -7.40 6.38
CA TRP A 9 6.10 -7.11 4.98
C TRP A 9 7.30 -6.16 4.86
N LEU A 10 7.33 -5.09 5.65
CA LEU A 10 8.39 -4.09 5.58
C LEU A 10 9.73 -4.65 6.06
N ASN A 11 9.73 -5.41 7.17
CA ASN A 11 10.94 -6.05 7.68
C ASN A 11 11.45 -7.11 6.71
N LEU A 12 10.58 -7.90 6.08
CA LEU A 12 11.00 -8.85 5.05
C LEU A 12 11.77 -8.16 3.92
N LEU A 13 11.29 -7.00 3.45
CA LEU A 13 11.96 -6.24 2.38
C LEU A 13 13.34 -5.75 2.82
N ILE A 14 13.48 -5.29 4.07
CA ILE A 14 14.76 -4.88 4.65
C ILE A 14 15.71 -6.08 4.77
N ASP A 15 15.24 -7.20 5.31
CA ASP A 15 16.04 -8.40 5.56
C ASP A 15 16.64 -8.99 4.27
N VAL A 16 15.91 -8.89 3.15
CA VAL A 16 16.40 -9.35 1.84
C VAL A 16 17.21 -8.29 1.08
N GLY A 17 17.51 -7.16 1.74
CA GLY A 17 18.45 -6.14 1.28
C GLY A 17 17.84 -5.01 0.46
N PHE A 18 16.52 -4.78 0.49
CA PHE A 18 15.96 -3.59 -0.12
C PHE A 18 16.06 -2.36 0.80
N VAL A 19 16.27 -1.21 0.18
CA VAL A 19 16.08 0.10 0.80
C VAL A 19 14.66 0.56 0.52
N LEU A 20 13.89 0.85 1.55
CA LEU A 20 12.52 1.36 1.43
C LEU A 20 12.56 2.87 1.14
N GLU A 21 11.83 3.33 0.13
CA GLU A 21 11.94 4.71 -0.38
C GLU A 21 10.63 5.50 -0.31
N LYS A 22 9.47 4.85 -0.46
CA LYS A 22 8.16 5.51 -0.38
C LYS A 22 7.07 4.52 0.02
N PHE A 23 6.13 5.00 0.82
CA PHE A 23 4.94 4.27 1.23
C PHE A 23 3.71 5.08 0.85
N VAL A 24 2.70 4.42 0.31
CA VAL A 24 1.44 5.06 -0.07
C VAL A 24 0.28 4.15 0.34
N GLU A 25 -0.71 4.73 0.99
CA GLU A 25 -2.02 4.13 1.26
C GLU A 25 -3.03 4.83 0.36
N PRO A 26 -3.29 4.33 -0.86
CA PRO A 26 -4.14 5.01 -1.82
C PRO A 26 -5.58 5.08 -1.32
N LYS A 27 -6.15 6.27 -1.44
CA LYS A 27 -7.56 6.54 -1.16
C LYS A 27 -8.26 6.92 -2.45
N ALA A 28 -9.51 6.50 -2.60
CA ALA A 28 -10.32 6.98 -3.70
C ALA A 28 -10.53 8.50 -3.57
N ASN A 29 -10.58 9.21 -4.68
CA ASN A 29 -10.94 10.62 -4.72
C ASN A 29 -12.39 10.79 -5.19
N ASP A 30 -12.92 12.01 -5.09
CA ASP A 30 -14.33 12.29 -5.42
C ASP A 30 -14.68 12.02 -6.89
N GLU A 31 -13.73 12.22 -7.80
CA GLU A 31 -13.90 11.93 -9.22
C GLU A 31 -14.14 10.43 -9.45
N ILE A 32 -13.30 9.59 -8.83
CA ILE A 32 -13.39 8.13 -8.95
C ILE A 32 -14.63 7.60 -8.22
N THR A 33 -14.98 8.11 -7.05
CA THR A 33 -16.17 7.64 -6.32
C THR A 33 -17.48 8.09 -6.95
N SER A 34 -17.48 9.18 -7.72
CA SER A 34 -18.62 9.56 -8.55
C SER A 34 -18.88 8.54 -9.67
N GLN A 35 -17.82 8.04 -10.30
CA GLN A 35 -17.90 7.03 -11.35
C GLN A 35 -18.17 5.62 -10.79
N TYR A 36 -17.63 5.33 -9.61
CA TYR A 36 -17.72 4.03 -8.94
C TYR A 36 -18.18 4.18 -7.48
N PRO A 37 -19.48 4.40 -7.24
CA PRO A 37 -20.00 4.65 -5.89
C PRO A 37 -19.74 3.51 -4.90
N GLN A 38 -19.57 2.28 -5.39
CA GLN A 38 -19.32 1.09 -4.58
C GLN A 38 -17.96 1.08 -3.86
N ILE A 39 -17.02 1.94 -4.25
CA ILE A 39 -15.71 2.07 -3.60
C ILE A 39 -15.59 3.32 -2.73
N LYS A 40 -16.72 3.93 -2.34
CA LYS A 40 -16.73 5.17 -1.55
C LYS A 40 -16.07 5.02 -0.18
N ASP A 41 -16.17 3.85 0.45
CA ASP A 41 -15.50 3.59 1.72
C ASP A 41 -13.96 3.53 1.58
N ALA A 42 -13.43 3.33 0.36
CA ALA A 42 -12.00 3.49 0.06
C ALA A 42 -11.50 4.95 0.17
N GLN A 43 -12.38 5.94 0.38
CA GLN A 43 -11.99 7.30 0.78
C GLN A 43 -11.61 7.38 2.27
N VAL A 44 -12.16 6.49 3.09
CA VAL A 44 -11.94 6.45 4.54
C VAL A 44 -10.87 5.42 4.87
N VAL A 45 -11.01 4.19 4.37
CA VAL A 45 -10.11 3.06 4.62
C VAL A 45 -9.33 2.71 3.37
N ALA A 46 -8.00 2.82 3.41
CA ALA A 46 -7.16 2.39 2.29
C ALA A 46 -7.11 0.85 2.25
N TYR A 47 -7.57 0.27 1.14
CA TYR A 47 -7.52 -1.19 0.96
C TYR A 47 -6.16 -1.72 0.55
N PHE A 48 -5.32 -0.82 0.02
CA PHE A 48 -4.03 -1.18 -0.55
C PHE A 48 -2.92 -0.44 0.16
N PHE A 49 -1.79 -1.11 0.30
CA PHE A 49 -0.54 -0.55 0.78
C PHE A 49 0.50 -0.73 -0.32
N GLN A 50 1.02 0.38 -0.84
CA GLN A 50 2.00 0.40 -1.91
C GLN A 50 3.36 0.82 -1.36
N VAL A 51 4.39 0.05 -1.69
CA VAL A 51 5.76 0.30 -1.24
C VAL A 51 6.68 0.40 -2.45
N ARG A 52 7.40 1.51 -2.55
CA ARG A 52 8.54 1.63 -3.46
C ARG A 52 9.81 1.33 -2.69
N CYS A 53 10.60 0.41 -3.21
CA CYS A 53 11.88 0.04 -2.65
C CYS A 53 12.91 -0.18 -3.76
N ARG A 54 14.19 -0.07 -3.41
CA ARG A 54 15.31 -0.24 -4.33
C ARG A 54 16.30 -1.22 -3.73
N LYS A 55 16.77 -2.18 -4.53
CA LYS A 55 17.87 -3.05 -4.14
C LYS A 55 19.20 -2.33 -4.47
N PRO A 56 20.09 -2.13 -3.49
CA PRO A 56 21.44 -1.66 -3.77
C PRO A 56 22.20 -2.65 -4.66
N SER A 57 23.05 -2.13 -5.53
CA SER A 57 23.97 -2.90 -6.38
C SER A 57 24.96 -3.71 -5.56
#